data_AF-A0A6M1YIX2-F1
#
_entry.id   AF-A0A6M1YIX2-F1
#
_cell.length_a   1.000
_cell.length_b   1.000
_cell.length_c   1.000
_cell.angle_alpha   90.00
_cell.angle_beta   90.00
_cell.angle_gamma   90.00
#
_symmetry.space_group_name_H-M   'P 1'
#
loop_
_entity.id
_entity.type
_entity.pdbx_description
1 polymer ?
#
loop_
_entity_poly.entity_id
_entity_poly.type
_entity_poly.pdbx_seq_one_letter_code
_entity_poly.pdbx_strand_id
1 'polypeptide(L)' 'MKAYGDPIVVDFGEDPKVSGFSAMQLIETSDITAHFSNKTNRVYIDVFSCKPFYPYKTAEFCKTSFKAKDIKVSPVVFRY' A
#
# COMPACT_ATOMS: atom_id res chain seq x y z
N MET A 1 2.06 -13.44 8.63
CA MET A 1 1.29 -12.19 8.57
C MET A 1 0.53 -12.06 9.88
N LYS A 2 1.19 -11.46 10.87
CA LYS A 2 0.58 -11.04 12.14
C LYS A 2 0.94 -9.57 12.28
N ALA A 3 -0.07 -8.70 12.37
CA ALA A 3 0.15 -7.27 12.50
C ALA A 3 0.90 -6.98 13.81
N TYR A 4 1.84 -6.02 13.75
CA TYR A 4 2.57 -5.54 14.90
C TYR A 4 2.16 -4.09 15.18
N GLY A 5 1.49 -3.88 16.32
CA GLY A 5 1.00 -2.57 16.74
C GLY A 5 -0.06 -1.99 15.81
N ASP A 6 -0.44 -0.75 16.13
CA ASP A 6 -1.35 0.04 15.31
C ASP A 6 -0.64 0.58 14.06
N PRO A 7 -1.35 0.75 12.94
CA PRO A 7 -0.79 1.36 11.75
C PRO A 7 -0.42 2.83 12.03
N ILE A 8 0.72 3.24 11.49
CA ILE A 8 1.11 4.65 11.46
C ILE A 8 0.38 5.29 10.29
N VAL A 9 -0.40 6.35 10.54
CA VAL A 9 -1.09 7.10 9.49
C VAL A 9 -0.87 8.59 9.72
N VAL A 10 -0.31 9.27 8.71
CA VAL A 10 0.07 10.68 8.79
C VAL A 10 -0.30 11.38 7.49
N ASP A 11 -0.98 12.52 7.57
CA ASP A 11 -1.14 13.44 6.44
C ASP A 11 0.04 14.41 6.42
N PHE A 12 0.90 14.34 5.40
CA PHE A 12 2.08 15.20 5.31
C PHE A 12 2.56 15.44 3.88
N GLY A 13 3.55 16.33 3.76
CA GLY A 13 4.18 16.75 2.52
C GLY A 13 3.94 18.22 2.23
N GLU A 14 5.01 18.98 2.02
CA GLU A 14 4.93 20.44 1.80
C GLU A 14 4.59 20.80 0.35
N ASP A 15 5.01 19.98 -0.63
CA ASP A 15 4.66 20.18 -2.03
C ASP A 15 3.24 19.63 -2.31
N PRO A 16 2.26 20.48 -2.69
CA PRO A 16 0.90 20.05 -2.99
C PRO A 16 0.78 19.02 -4.11
N LYS A 17 1.83 18.81 -4.92
CA LYS A 17 1.86 17.77 -5.95
C LYS A 17 1.96 16.37 -5.36
N VAL A 18 2.58 16.21 -4.19
CA VAL A 18 2.87 14.93 -3.55
C VAL A 18 2.36 14.84 -2.11
N SER A 19 1.73 15.89 -1.60
CA SER A 19 1.09 15.86 -0.28
C SER A 19 -0.07 14.87 -0.22
N GLY A 20 -0.25 14.26 0.96
CA GLY A 20 -1.42 13.50 1.33
C GLY A 20 -1.13 12.48 2.42
N PHE A 21 -2.08 11.57 2.65
CA PHE A 21 -1.92 10.55 3.67
C PHE A 21 -0.84 9.56 3.26
N SER A 22 0.04 9.21 4.19
CA SER A 22 0.83 7.99 4.10
C SER A 22 0.51 7.09 5.29
N ALA A 23 0.52 5.79 5.03
CA ALA A 23 0.24 4.77 6.01
C ALA A 23 1.30 3.68 5.97
N MET A 24 1.61 3.11 7.14
CA MET A 24 2.47 1.94 7.28
C MET A 24 1.88 0.99 8.33
N GLN A 25 1.72 -0.27 7.96
CA GLN A 25 1.43 -1.36 8.89
C GLN A 25 2.64 -2.28 8.96
N LEU A 26 3.26 -2.35 10.15
CA LEU A 26 4.26 -3.38 10.42
C LEU A 26 3.58 -4.73 10.59
N ILE A 27 4.21 -5.76 10.06
CA ILE A 27 3.81 -7.16 10.19
C ILE A 27 5.04 -7.89 10.72
N GLU A 28 4.88 -8.92 11.55
CA GLU A 28 6.04 -9.74 11.97
C GLU A 28 6.81 -10.22 10.71
N THR A 29 8.06 -9.75 10.61
CA THR A 29 9.03 -9.94 9.51
C THR A 29 8.71 -9.25 8.17
N SER A 30 7.77 -8.30 8.10
CA SER A 30 7.43 -7.64 6.84
C SER A 30 6.64 -6.33 7.05
N ASP A 31 6.18 -5.69 5.98
CA ASP A 31 5.38 -4.46 6.09
C ASP A 31 4.48 -4.22 4.87
N ILE A 32 3.46 -3.40 5.07
CA ILE A 32 2.66 -2.83 3.99
C ILE A 32 2.70 -1.31 4.14
N THR A 33 3.03 -0.62 3.06
CA THR A 33 3.02 0.84 3.01
C THR A 33 2.06 1.34 1.97
N ALA A 34 1.44 2.50 2.22
CA ALA A 34 0.59 3.16 1.26
C ALA A 34 0.81 4.68 1.26
N HIS A 35 0.67 5.31 0.10
CA HIS A 35 0.64 6.76 -0.05
C HIS A 35 -0.56 7.18 -0.90
N PHE A 36 -1.37 8.09 -0.38
CA PHE A 36 -2.60 8.61 -0.97
C PHE A 36 -2.34 10.04 -1.45
N SER A 37 -2.13 10.21 -2.75
CA SER A 37 -1.85 11.53 -3.34
C SER A 37 -3.14 12.32 -3.53
N ASN A 38 -3.29 13.42 -2.80
CA ASN A 38 -4.49 14.28 -2.85
C ASN A 38 -4.73 14.84 -4.26
N LYS A 39 -3.66 15.28 -4.93
CA LYS A 39 -3.75 15.93 -6.25
C LYS A 39 -4.20 14.98 -7.35
N THR A 40 -3.69 13.75 -7.35
CA THR A 40 -3.96 12.79 -8.43
C THR A 40 -5.12 11.86 -8.12
N ASN A 41 -5.59 11.86 -6.86
CA ASN A 41 -6.56 10.91 -6.33
C ASN A 41 -6.14 9.45 -6.60
N ARG A 42 -4.86 9.17 -6.36
CA ARG A 42 -4.23 7.85 -6.54
C ARG A 42 -3.72 7.34 -5.20
N VAL A 43 -3.76 6.03 -5.05
CA VAL A 43 -3.08 5.32 -3.97
C VAL A 43 -1.93 4.49 -4.56
N TYR A 44 -0.77 4.60 -3.94
CA TYR A 44 0.41 3.79 -4.21
C TYR A 44 0.58 2.84 -3.04
N ILE A 45 0.65 1.53 -3.29
CA ILE A 45 0.69 0.50 -2.24
C ILE A 45 1.85 -0.44 -2.52
N ASP A 46 2.69 -0.64 -1.51
CA ASP A 46 3.75 -1.64 -1.52
C ASP A 46 3.43 -2.72 -0.48
N VAL A 47 3.56 -3.98 -0.91
CA VAL A 47 3.36 -5.15 -0.07
C VAL A 47 4.66 -5.91 -0.03
N PHE A 48 5.40 -5.76 1.07
CA PHE A 48 6.58 -6.56 1.35
C PHE A 48 6.17 -7.69 2.31
N SER A 49 6.49 -8.94 1.95
CA SER A 49 6.04 -10.11 2.72
C SER A 49 7.06 -11.24 2.67
N CYS A 50 7.40 -11.79 3.84
CA CYS A 50 8.14 -13.06 3.94
C CYS A 50 7.27 -14.30 3.73
N LYS A 51 5.94 -14.13 3.60
CA LYS A 51 5.01 -15.20 3.21
C LYS A 51 4.52 -15.00 1.78
N PRO A 52 4.38 -16.08 0.98
CA PRO A 52 3.75 -15.98 -0.34
C PRO A 52 2.36 -15.37 -0.25
N PHE A 53 2.01 -14.56 -1.23
CA PHE A 53 0.68 -13.99 -1.43
C PHE A 53 0.37 -13.95 -2.92
N TYR A 54 -0.91 -13.78 -3.27
CA TYR A 54 -1.36 -13.68 -4.66
C TYR A 54 -1.45 -12.21 -5.07
N PRO A 55 -0.49 -11.65 -5.84
CA PRO A 55 -0.42 -10.20 -6.04
C PRO A 55 -1.66 -9.61 -6.70
N TYR A 56 -2.21 -10.31 -7.70
CA TYR A 56 -3.40 -9.85 -8.41
C TYR A 56 -4.66 -9.91 -7.52
N LYS A 57 -4.79 -10.93 -6.66
CA LYS A 57 -5.92 -10.97 -5.70
C LYS A 57 -5.81 -9.84 -4.67
N THR A 58 -4.60 -9.55 -4.20
CA THR A 58 -4.34 -8.42 -3.30
C THR A 58 -4.64 -7.08 -3.99
N ALA A 59 -4.24 -6.90 -5.24
CA ALA A 59 -4.53 -5.68 -5.99
C ALA A 59 -6.03 -5.48 -6.25
N GLU A 60 -6.78 -6.53 -6.58
CA GLU A 60 -8.25 -6.48 -6.72
C GLU A 60 -8.96 -6.18 -5.40
N PHE A 61 -8.46 -6.72 -4.28
CA PHE A 61 -8.92 -6.35 -2.95
C PHE A 61 -8.73 -4.85 -2.71
N CYS A 62 -7.53 -4.31 -2.94
CA CYS A 62 -7.25 -2.88 -2.79
C CYS A 62 -8.15 -2.03 -3.71
N LYS A 63 -8.34 -2.45 -4.96
CA LYS A 63 -9.24 -1.77 -5.92
C LYS A 63 -10.65 -1.63 -5.35
N THR A 64 -11.17 -2.73 -4.81
CA THR A 64 -12.53 -2.80 -4.26
C THR A 64 -12.65 -1.96 -2.99
N SER A 65 -11.71 -2.11 -2.04
CA SER A 65 -11.70 -1.37 -0.78
C SER A 65 -11.61 0.14 -0.96
N PHE A 66 -10.76 0.60 -1.89
CA PHE A 66 -10.58 2.02 -2.18
C PHE A 66 -11.45 2.55 -3.32
N LYS A 67 -12.33 1.70 -3.88
CA LYS A 67 -13.23 2.04 -5.00
C LYS A 67 -12.50 2.64 -6.21
N ALA A 68 -11.30 2.13 -6.50
CA ALA A 68 -10.49 2.60 -7.61
C ALA A 68 -11.11 2.19 -8.97
N LYS A 69 -11.01 3.07 -9.97
CA LYS A 69 -11.50 2.81 -11.34
C LYS A 69 -10.61 1.79 -12.06
N ASP A 70 -9.31 1.95 -11.92
CA ASP A 70 -8.27 1.12 -12.54
C ASP A 70 -7.19 0.74 -11.52
N ILE A 71 -6.42 -0.30 -11.85
CA ILE A 71 -5.23 -0.71 -11.11
C ILE A 71 -4.08 -0.99 -12.07
N LYS A 72 -2.86 -0.73 -11.61
CA LYS A 72 -1.62 -1.15 -12.27
C LYS A 72 -0.78 -1.92 -11.27
N VAL A 73 -0.43 -3.15 -11.62
CA VAL A 73 0.40 -4.02 -10.79
C VAL A 73 1.80 -4.06 -11.39
N SER A 74 2.81 -3.65 -10.63
CA SER A 74 4.22 -3.80 -11.01
C SER A 74 4.63 -5.28 -10.97
N PRO A 75 5.66 -5.70 -11.73
CA PRO A 75 6.19 -7.06 -11.62
C PRO A 75 6.54 -7.41 -10.18
N VAL A 76 5.99 -8.53 -9.69
CA VAL A 76 6.27 -9.02 -8.33
C VAL A 76 7.42 -10.01 -8.39
N VAL A 77 8.44 -9.74 -7.57
CA VAL A 77 9.61 -10.60 -7.44
C VAL A 77 9.44 -11.49 -6.23
N PHE A 78 9.32 -12.80 -6.46
CA PHE A 78 9.39 -13.80 -5.40
C PHE A 78 10.84 -14.22 -5.21
N ARG A 79 11.36 -14.03 -3.99
CA ARG A 79 12.68 -14.50 -3.58
C ARG A 79 12.46 -15.70 -2.66
N TYR A 80 12.74 -16.89 -3.18
CA TYR A 80 12.66 -18.16 -2.45
C TYR A 80 14.05 -18.57 -1.98
#